data_AF-A0A6N6WM05-F1
#
_entry.id   AF-A0A6N6WM05-F1
#
_cell.length_a   1.000
_cell.length_b   1.000
_cell.length_c   1.000
_cell.angle_alpha   90.00
_cell.angle_beta   90.00
_cell.angle_gamma   90.00
#
_symmetry.space_group_name_H-M   'P 1'
#
loop_
_entity.id
_entity.type
_entity.pdbx_description
1 polymer ?
#
loop_
_entity_poly.entity_id
_entity_poly.type
_entity_poly.pdbx_seq_one_letter_code
_entity_poly.pdbx_strand_id
1 'polypeptide(L)'
;MVFTSGKTCCPVQPDPEVKELSGYGQDFQHARVLAGRGDRQAFPAVSVDLKLLPRMANLVEDEFDVSIVSASALPDSRNVSKLIGRCERTLVAAPDYLARHPIATVNDLPQHTLMHTSSSFDPPSGWLAEIAGHATASAELAGQFVVNNMQALRVALLAGAGVGAVPTYSVVEDIKEGKLVQLFPEYPLQTINVFVIYPSRRFVDAKIKTFVEFLTVSLKEKLDLRIENLAAVDASDHSSEQPQAELQA
;
A
#
# COMPACT_ATOMS: atom_id res chain seq x y z
N MET A 1 -2.84 0.63 17.35
CA MET A 1 -3.90 -0.36 17.58
C MET A 1 -4.04 -0.64 19.07
N VAL A 2 -5.27 -0.69 19.62
CA VAL A 2 -5.51 -1.09 21.02
C VAL A 2 -6.17 -2.48 21.03
N PHE A 3 -5.58 -3.44 21.75
CA PHE A 3 -6.18 -4.74 22.04
C PHE A 3 -6.62 -4.78 23.51
N THR A 4 -7.91 -4.61 23.77
CA THR A 4 -8.47 -4.87 25.11
C THR A 4 -8.92 -6.33 25.20
N SER A 5 -8.40 -7.05 26.19
CA SER A 5 -8.88 -8.39 26.56
C SER A 5 -10.19 -8.22 27.33
N GLY A 6 -11.31 -8.38 26.64
CA GLY A 6 -12.64 -8.44 27.25
C GLY A 6 -12.92 -9.86 27.77
N LYS A 7 -13.11 -9.99 29.09
CA LYS A 7 -13.64 -11.21 29.72
C LYS A 7 -15.00 -11.57 29.09
N THR A 8 -15.17 -12.85 28.78
CA THR A 8 -16.36 -13.46 28.20
C THR A 8 -17.61 -13.31 29.07
N CYS A 9 -18.74 -12.91 28.46
CA CYS A 9 -20.07 -13.44 28.73
C CYS A 9 -21.12 -12.87 27.75
N CYS A 10 -21.45 -13.62 26.69
CA CYS A 10 -22.81 -13.87 26.17
C CYS A 10 -22.76 -14.46 24.75
N PRO A 11 -23.71 -15.34 24.36
CA PRO A 11 -23.74 -15.94 23.03
C PRO A 11 -24.35 -14.95 22.04
N VAL A 12 -23.58 -14.50 21.04
CA VAL A 12 -24.09 -13.67 19.95
C VAL A 12 -24.43 -14.59 18.78
N GLN A 13 -25.73 -14.74 18.49
CA GLN A 13 -26.21 -15.32 17.23
C GLN A 13 -25.90 -14.37 16.06
N PRO A 14 -25.69 -14.87 14.83
CA PRO A 14 -25.35 -14.02 13.69
C PRO A 14 -26.58 -13.27 13.16
N ASP A 15 -26.44 -11.95 13.00
CA ASP A 15 -27.41 -11.12 12.28
C ASP A 15 -27.05 -11.13 10.77
N PRO A 16 -28.03 -11.28 9.85
CA PRO A 16 -27.80 -11.25 8.42
C PRO A 16 -27.79 -9.80 7.90
N GLU A 17 -27.10 -9.56 6.79
CA GLU A 17 -26.91 -8.26 6.13
C GLU A 17 -25.94 -7.27 6.80
N VAL A 18 -24.63 -7.51 6.63
CA VAL A 18 -23.69 -6.37 6.53
C VAL A 18 -23.79 -5.82 5.11
N LYS A 19 -24.66 -4.82 4.91
CA LYS A 19 -24.66 -4.00 3.70
C LYS A 19 -23.37 -3.18 3.67
N GLU A 20 -22.54 -3.43 2.65
CA GLU A 20 -21.38 -2.61 2.33
C GLU A 20 -21.83 -1.17 2.06
N LEU A 21 -21.62 -0.28 3.03
CA LEU A 21 -21.77 1.15 2.83
C LEU A 21 -20.45 1.69 2.27
N SER A 22 -20.43 1.86 0.95
CA SER A 22 -19.43 2.62 0.21
C SER A 22 -19.43 4.08 0.68
N GLY A 23 -18.45 4.46 1.51
CA GLY A 23 -18.23 5.82 1.99
C GLY A 23 -16.75 6.19 1.96
N TYR A 24 -16.44 7.23 1.20
CA TYR A 24 -15.21 8.01 1.09
C TYR A 24 -13.98 7.55 1.91
N GLY A 25 -13.02 6.98 1.17
CA GLY A 25 -11.58 7.23 1.31
C GLY A 25 -10.92 6.89 2.64
N GLN A 26 -10.53 5.63 2.84
CA GLN A 26 -9.38 5.27 3.67
C GLN A 26 -8.67 4.07 3.04
N ASP A 27 -7.34 4.04 3.01
CA ASP A 27 -6.61 2.90 2.45
C ASP A 27 -6.75 1.69 3.38
N PHE A 28 -7.70 0.81 3.05
CA PHE A 28 -7.97 -0.39 3.81
C PHE A 28 -7.11 -1.58 3.35
N GLN A 29 -5.95 -1.43 2.70
CA GLN A 29 -5.14 -2.62 2.34
C GLN A 29 -4.76 -3.47 3.58
N HIS A 30 -4.27 -2.82 4.65
CA HIS A 30 -4.00 -3.48 5.93
C HIS A 30 -5.29 -3.79 6.69
N ALA A 31 -6.27 -2.89 6.64
CA ALA A 31 -7.51 -3.05 7.36
C ALA A 31 -8.42 -4.15 6.77
N ARG A 32 -8.36 -4.42 5.46
CA ARG A 32 -9.00 -5.55 4.79
C ARG A 32 -8.38 -6.87 5.24
N VAL A 33 -7.06 -6.91 5.40
CA VAL A 33 -6.35 -8.07 5.99
C VAL A 33 -6.73 -8.28 7.46
N LEU A 34 -7.16 -7.23 8.16
CA LEU A 34 -7.62 -7.32 9.55
C LEU A 34 -9.12 -7.56 9.70
N ALA A 35 -9.91 -7.20 8.68
CA ALA A 35 -11.37 -7.31 8.66
C ALA A 35 -11.87 -8.49 7.82
N GLY A 36 -10.98 -9.24 7.18
CA GLY A 36 -11.30 -10.44 6.42
C GLY A 36 -12.02 -11.47 7.30
N ARG A 37 -13.09 -12.08 6.77
CA ARG A 37 -13.89 -13.06 7.53
C ARG A 37 -13.07 -14.29 7.96
N GLY A 38 -12.06 -14.69 7.19
CA GLY A 38 -11.16 -15.79 7.55
C GLY A 38 -10.30 -15.47 8.79
N ASP A 39 -9.90 -14.22 8.96
CA ASP A 39 -8.95 -13.79 9.99
C ASP A 39 -9.63 -13.65 11.36
N ARG A 40 -10.88 -13.16 11.38
CA ARG A 40 -11.71 -13.15 12.61
C ARG A 40 -12.09 -14.55 13.09
N GLN A 41 -12.16 -15.54 12.20
CA GLN A 41 -12.36 -16.94 12.59
C GLN A 41 -11.10 -17.55 13.21
N ALA A 42 -9.91 -17.16 12.75
CA ALA A 42 -8.64 -17.63 13.32
C ALA A 42 -8.40 -17.06 14.74
N PHE A 43 -8.88 -15.84 15.02
CA PHE A 43 -8.70 -15.18 16.33
C PHE A 43 -9.99 -14.54 16.88
N PRO A 44 -11.04 -15.32 17.19
CA PRO A 44 -12.37 -14.80 17.54
C PRO A 44 -12.41 -14.04 18.87
N ALA A 45 -11.43 -14.26 19.75
CA ALA A 45 -11.32 -13.57 21.03
C ALA A 45 -10.55 -12.23 20.95
N VAL A 46 -10.05 -11.86 19.77
CA VAL A 46 -9.19 -10.69 19.58
C VAL A 46 -10.00 -9.52 19.03
N SER A 47 -10.07 -8.42 19.79
CA SER A 47 -10.68 -7.16 19.34
C SER A 47 -9.63 -6.23 18.75
N VAL A 48 -9.93 -5.63 17.60
CA VAL A 48 -9.01 -4.74 16.87
C VAL A 48 -9.56 -3.31 16.86
N ASP A 49 -8.86 -2.38 17.51
CA ASP A 49 -9.04 -0.93 17.33
C ASP A 49 -7.98 -0.39 16.35
N LEU A 50 -8.38 -0.06 15.13
CA LEU A 50 -7.49 0.45 14.07
C LEU A 50 -7.61 1.97 13.94
N LYS A 51 -6.46 2.65 14.00
CA LYS A 51 -6.36 4.10 13.75
C LYS A 51 -5.33 4.36 12.65
N LEU A 52 -5.70 5.21 11.70
CA LEU A 52 -4.81 5.70 10.64
C LEU A 52 -4.33 7.10 11.02
N LEU A 53 -3.02 7.24 11.21
CA LEU A 53 -2.41 8.49 11.63
C LEU A 53 -1.51 9.04 10.53
N PRO A 54 -1.50 10.36 10.27
CA PRO A 54 -0.61 10.98 9.29
C PRO A 54 0.83 11.14 9.82
N ARG A 55 1.10 10.70 11.06
CA ARG A 55 2.40 10.81 11.75
C ARG A 55 2.80 9.47 12.34
N MET A 56 4.09 9.33 12.68
CA MET A 56 4.51 8.24 13.57
C MET A 56 3.80 8.37 14.92
N ALA A 57 3.24 7.24 15.37
CA ALA A 57 2.61 7.16 16.68
C ALA A 57 3.66 7.01 17.78
N ASN A 58 3.46 7.70 18.90
CA ASN A 58 4.15 7.37 20.14
C ASN A 58 3.39 6.22 20.79
N LEU A 59 3.90 5.00 20.64
CA LEU A 59 3.20 3.80 21.08
C LEU A 59 2.86 3.79 22.58
N VAL A 60 3.63 4.49 23.40
CA VAL A 60 3.39 4.56 24.85
C VAL A 60 2.36 5.62 25.18
N GLU A 61 2.52 6.85 24.69
CA GLU A 61 1.63 7.98 24.99
C GLU A 61 0.27 7.85 24.29
N ASP A 62 0.26 7.36 23.04
CA ASP A 62 -0.96 7.16 22.26
C ASP A 62 -1.63 5.79 22.59
N GLU A 63 -1.10 5.06 23.58
CA GLU A 63 -1.59 3.77 24.09
C GLU A 63 -1.76 2.69 23.00
N PHE A 64 -0.82 2.61 22.06
CA PHE A 64 -0.86 1.60 21.00
C PHE A 64 0.04 0.41 21.27
N ASP A 65 -0.50 -0.79 21.07
CA ASP A 65 0.27 -2.04 21.15
C ASP A 65 1.23 -2.20 19.94
N VAL A 66 0.76 -1.83 18.74
CA VAL A 66 1.45 -2.02 17.46
C VAL A 66 1.18 -0.86 16.50
N SER A 67 2.20 -0.47 15.75
CA SER A 67 2.13 0.42 14.58
C SER A 67 2.71 -0.26 13.34
N ILE A 68 2.14 0.04 12.17
CA ILE A 68 2.65 -0.39 10.87
C ILE A 68 3.12 0.86 10.14
N VAL A 69 4.38 0.87 9.70
CA VAL A 69 5.02 2.06 9.13
C VAL A 69 5.74 1.67 7.85
N SER A 70 5.54 2.47 6.81
CA SER A 70 6.30 2.40 5.56
C SER A 70 7.34 3.52 5.56
N ALA A 71 8.62 3.19 5.38
CA ALA A 71 9.72 4.15 5.39
C ALA A 71 10.94 3.60 4.64
N SER A 72 11.80 4.46 4.09
CA SER A 72 13.12 4.05 3.58
C SER A 72 14.01 3.52 4.72
N ALA A 73 14.07 4.26 5.83
CA ALA A 73 14.74 3.89 7.07
C ALA A 73 13.98 4.43 8.28
N LEU A 74 14.18 3.81 9.44
CA LEU A 74 13.63 4.29 10.71
C LEU A 74 14.77 4.87 11.57
N PRO A 75 14.52 5.97 12.31
CA PRO A 75 15.47 6.45 13.30
C PRO A 75 15.60 5.45 14.46
N ASP A 76 16.74 5.49 15.15
CA ASP A 76 16.93 4.72 16.38
C ASP A 76 15.87 5.08 17.41
N SER A 77 15.24 4.05 17.98
CA SER A 77 14.21 4.21 19.00
C SER A 77 14.31 3.11 20.05
N ARG A 78 13.62 3.32 21.18
CA ARG A 78 13.47 2.28 22.22
C ARG A 78 12.45 1.20 21.84
N ASN A 79 11.80 1.32 20.70
CA ASN A 79 10.84 0.34 20.21
C ASN A 79 11.55 -0.79 19.46
N VAL A 80 10.88 -1.94 19.38
CA VAL A 80 11.30 -3.00 18.48
C VAL A 80 10.69 -2.71 17.11
N SER A 81 11.55 -2.66 16.08
CA SER A 81 11.15 -2.50 14.69
C SER A 81 11.45 -3.80 13.93
N LYS A 82 10.41 -4.50 13.47
CA LYS A 82 10.54 -5.71 12.67
C LYS A 82 10.19 -5.39 11.21
N LEU A 83 11.14 -5.61 10.30
CA LEU A 83 10.86 -5.59 8.86
C LEU A 83 9.94 -6.77 8.52
N ILE A 84 8.79 -6.49 7.91
CA ILE A 84 7.83 -7.52 7.47
C ILE A 84 7.75 -7.67 5.95
N GLY A 85 8.30 -6.73 5.20
CA GLY A 85 8.47 -6.84 3.76
C GLY A 85 8.92 -5.54 3.12
N ARG A 86 9.04 -5.56 1.78
CA ARG A 86 9.47 -4.42 0.98
C ARG A 86 8.58 -4.28 -0.23
N CYS A 87 7.99 -3.12 -0.42
CA CYS A 87 7.21 -2.81 -1.60
C CYS A 87 8.04 -2.04 -2.61
N GLU A 88 7.99 -2.46 -3.86
CA GLU A 88 8.48 -1.64 -4.96
C GLU A 88 7.59 -0.44 -5.22
N ARG A 89 8.21 0.61 -5.73
CA ARG A 89 7.51 1.79 -6.23
C ARG A 89 7.54 1.80 -7.74
N THR A 90 6.46 2.29 -8.31
CA THR A 90 6.33 2.55 -9.73
C THR A 90 5.94 4.01 -9.96
N LEU A 91 6.43 4.58 -11.05
CA LEU A 91 6.02 5.90 -11.50
C LEU A 91 4.84 5.75 -12.43
N VAL A 92 3.75 6.46 -12.16
CA VAL A 92 2.51 6.35 -12.94
C VAL A 92 1.87 7.69 -13.24
N ALA A 93 1.12 7.74 -14.32
CA ALA A 93 0.21 8.82 -14.67
C ALA A 93 -1.03 8.27 -15.37
N ALA A 94 -2.15 8.99 -15.34
CA ALA A 94 -3.32 8.64 -16.14
C ALA A 94 -3.09 8.93 -17.64
N PRO A 95 -3.64 8.11 -18.55
CA PRO A 95 -3.56 8.36 -20.00
C PRO A 95 -4.01 9.78 -20.39
N ASP A 96 -5.11 10.27 -19.80
CA ASP A 96 -5.65 11.62 -20.06
C ASP A 96 -4.73 12.76 -19.60
N TYR A 97 -3.88 12.51 -18.60
CA TYR A 97 -2.83 13.45 -18.22
C TYR A 97 -1.74 13.49 -19.29
N LEU A 98 -1.26 12.33 -19.74
CA LEU A 98 -0.21 12.20 -20.76
C LEU A 98 -0.64 12.74 -22.13
N ALA A 99 -1.93 12.64 -22.47
CA ALA A 99 -2.48 13.24 -23.69
C ALA A 99 -2.38 14.77 -23.70
N ARG A 100 -2.50 15.41 -22.53
CA ARG A 100 -2.41 16.88 -22.36
C ARG A 100 -0.97 17.35 -22.08
N HIS A 101 -0.20 16.51 -21.40
CA HIS A 101 1.15 16.78 -20.95
C HIS A 101 2.05 15.59 -21.30
N PRO A 102 2.49 15.46 -22.58
CA PRO A 102 3.35 14.37 -22.99
C PRO A 102 4.67 14.35 -22.22
N ILE A 103 5.13 13.16 -21.88
CA ILE A 103 6.39 12.91 -21.17
C ILE A 103 7.20 11.95 -22.04
N ALA A 104 8.33 12.40 -22.58
CA ALA A 104 9.18 11.58 -23.44
C ALA A 104 10.38 10.99 -22.68
N THR A 105 10.92 11.75 -21.72
CA THR A 105 12.13 11.38 -20.98
C THR A 105 12.02 11.75 -19.51
N VAL A 106 12.85 11.11 -18.67
CA VAL A 106 12.93 11.42 -17.24
C VAL A 106 13.28 12.90 -16.97
N ASN A 107 13.94 13.57 -17.92
CA ASN A 107 14.27 15.00 -17.82
C ASN A 107 13.05 15.91 -17.96
N ASP A 108 11.92 15.41 -18.45
CA ASP A 108 10.70 16.20 -18.57
C ASP A 108 9.99 16.31 -17.22
N LEU A 109 10.18 15.34 -16.31
CA LEU A 109 9.47 15.25 -15.02
C LEU A 109 9.44 16.55 -14.18
N PRO A 110 10.52 17.35 -14.09
CA PRO A 110 10.47 18.63 -13.37
C PRO A 110 9.42 19.61 -13.89
N GLN A 111 8.96 19.46 -15.14
CA GLN A 111 7.95 20.32 -15.77
C GLN A 111 6.50 19.89 -15.44
N HIS A 112 6.32 18.78 -14.72
CA HIS A 112 5.00 18.22 -14.42
C HIS A 112 4.60 18.46 -12.97
N THR A 113 3.30 18.28 -12.69
CA THR A 113 2.80 18.25 -11.31
C THR A 113 3.17 16.92 -10.69
N LEU A 114 4.06 16.97 -9.69
CA LEU A 114 4.58 15.78 -9.04
C LEU A 114 3.83 15.50 -7.74
N MET A 115 3.26 14.31 -7.68
CA MET A 115 2.35 13.91 -6.64
C MET A 115 3.02 12.92 -5.71
N HIS A 116 2.88 13.13 -4.40
CA HIS A 116 3.43 12.22 -3.40
C HIS A 116 2.64 12.26 -2.10
N THR A 117 2.79 11.21 -1.31
CA THR A 117 2.29 11.21 0.06
C THR A 117 3.28 11.91 0.99
N SER A 118 2.82 12.77 1.89
CA SER A 118 3.62 13.27 3.00
C SER A 118 4.09 12.09 3.86
N SER A 119 5.39 11.90 3.94
CA SER A 119 6.02 10.89 4.82
C SER A 119 6.70 11.60 5.99
N SER A 120 6.65 10.98 7.16
CA SER A 120 7.46 11.44 8.31
C SER A 120 8.94 11.05 8.18
N PHE A 121 9.28 10.16 7.25
CA PHE A 121 10.61 9.54 7.14
C PHE A 121 11.32 9.82 5.82
N ASP A 122 10.56 10.21 4.79
CA ASP A 122 11.09 10.40 3.45
C ASP A 122 10.87 11.84 3.00
N PRO A 123 11.87 12.48 2.37
CA PRO A 123 11.73 13.83 1.87
C PRO A 123 10.67 13.90 0.75
N PRO A 124 9.93 15.02 0.66
CA PRO A 124 9.04 15.32 -0.47
C PRO A 124 9.76 15.08 -1.79
N SER A 125 9.16 14.28 -2.67
CA SER A 125 9.70 13.97 -4.00
C SER A 125 11.14 13.41 -4.01
N GLY A 126 11.62 12.76 -2.94
CA GLY A 126 12.96 12.14 -2.91
C GLY A 126 13.21 11.14 -4.04
N TRP A 127 12.15 10.52 -4.56
CA TRP A 127 12.19 9.65 -5.74
C TRP A 127 12.65 10.36 -7.01
N LEU A 128 12.48 11.69 -7.11
CA LEU A 128 13.05 12.46 -8.21
C LEU A 128 14.56 12.43 -8.17
N ALA A 129 15.19 12.44 -7.00
CA ALA A 129 16.64 12.33 -6.92
C ALA A 129 17.12 10.92 -7.31
N GLU A 130 16.31 9.89 -7.08
CA GLU A 130 16.60 8.51 -7.50
C GLU A 130 16.56 8.38 -9.03
N ILE A 131 15.56 9.01 -9.68
CA ILE A 131 15.48 9.06 -11.14
C ILE A 131 16.49 10.07 -11.71
N ALA A 132 16.73 11.18 -11.02
CA ALA A 132 17.66 12.23 -11.41
C ALA A 132 19.13 11.91 -11.10
N GLY A 133 19.46 10.78 -10.49
CA GLY A 133 20.79 10.19 -10.68
C GLY A 133 21.12 9.98 -12.18
N HIS A 134 20.08 10.00 -13.03
CA HIS A 134 20.12 9.90 -14.50
C HIS A 134 19.61 11.16 -15.23
N ALA A 135 19.26 12.23 -14.50
CA ALA A 135 18.74 13.50 -15.04
C ALA A 135 19.51 14.69 -14.43
N THR A 136 19.72 15.78 -15.17
CA THR A 136 20.50 16.93 -14.64
C THR A 136 19.84 17.54 -13.40
N ALA A 137 20.46 17.30 -12.24
CA ALA A 137 20.03 17.78 -10.93
C ALA A 137 20.19 19.30 -10.80
N SER A 138 19.19 20.08 -11.22
CA SER A 138 18.98 21.48 -10.77
C SER A 138 17.69 22.14 -11.31
N ALA A 139 16.66 21.38 -11.73
CA ALA A 139 15.43 22.00 -12.21
C ALA A 139 14.48 22.31 -11.04
N GLU A 140 14.03 23.57 -10.93
CA GLU A 140 12.89 23.93 -10.08
C GLU A 140 11.65 23.15 -10.54
N LEU A 141 10.93 22.56 -9.59
CA LEU A 141 9.73 21.77 -9.90
C LEU A 141 8.57 22.69 -10.27
N ALA A 142 7.89 22.40 -11.38
CA ALA A 142 6.73 23.14 -11.85
C ALA A 142 5.54 23.10 -10.88
N GLY A 143 5.40 22.02 -10.12
CA GLY A 143 4.37 21.91 -9.09
C GLY A 143 4.46 20.65 -8.24
N GLN A 144 3.93 20.74 -7.02
CA GLN A 144 3.83 19.61 -6.11
C GLN A 144 2.38 19.46 -5.63
N PHE A 145 1.88 18.22 -5.63
CA PHE A 145 0.59 17.84 -5.05
C PHE A 145 0.85 16.88 -3.88
N VAL A 146 0.69 17.37 -2.65
CA VAL A 146 1.02 16.62 -1.44
C VAL A 146 -0.26 16.21 -0.72
N VAL A 147 -0.40 14.92 -0.45
CA VAL A 147 -1.51 14.37 0.36
C VAL A 147 -0.96 13.52 1.48
N ASN A 148 -1.72 13.30 2.54
CA ASN A 148 -1.30 12.44 3.65
C ASN A 148 -1.83 10.99 3.54
N ASN A 149 -2.43 10.64 2.40
CA ASN A 149 -3.14 9.37 2.22
C ASN A 149 -2.95 8.82 0.80
N MET A 150 -2.58 7.54 0.70
CA MET A 150 -2.32 6.85 -0.57
C MET A 150 -3.56 6.70 -1.45
N GLN A 151 -4.76 6.49 -0.88
CA GLN A 151 -5.99 6.47 -1.68
C GLN A 151 -6.36 7.84 -2.22
N ALA A 152 -6.18 8.90 -1.43
CA ALA A 152 -6.38 10.26 -1.93
C ALA A 152 -5.41 10.53 -3.09
N LEU A 153 -4.16 10.08 -2.98
CA LEU A 153 -3.16 10.16 -4.05
C LEU A 153 -3.62 9.38 -5.30
N ARG A 154 -4.05 8.14 -5.11
CA ARG A 154 -4.55 7.27 -6.18
C ARG A 154 -5.75 7.88 -6.91
N VAL A 155 -6.73 8.40 -6.17
CA VAL A 155 -7.91 9.07 -6.76
C VAL A 155 -7.48 10.28 -7.59
N ALA A 156 -6.54 11.09 -7.09
CA ALA A 156 -6.06 12.25 -7.81
C ALA A 156 -5.22 11.88 -9.05
N LEU A 157 -4.45 10.78 -8.99
CA LEU A 157 -3.75 10.21 -10.15
C LEU A 157 -4.75 9.74 -11.22
N LEU A 158 -5.77 8.99 -10.84
CA LEU A 158 -6.83 8.52 -11.74
C LEU A 158 -7.62 9.68 -12.35
N ALA A 159 -7.75 10.80 -11.63
CA ALA A 159 -8.35 12.03 -12.15
C ALA A 159 -7.41 12.83 -13.09
N GLY A 160 -6.20 12.34 -13.35
CA GLY A 160 -5.23 12.98 -14.24
C GLY A 160 -4.69 14.29 -13.69
N ALA A 161 -4.42 14.36 -12.38
CA ALA A 161 -3.87 15.56 -11.73
C ALA A 161 -2.34 15.69 -11.86
N GLY A 162 -1.62 14.64 -12.25
CA GLY A 162 -0.16 14.67 -12.32
C GLY A 162 0.49 13.30 -12.43
N VAL A 163 1.76 13.26 -12.05
CA VAL A 163 2.63 12.07 -12.05
C VAL A 163 2.96 11.69 -10.61
N GLY A 164 2.88 10.42 -10.25
CA GLY A 164 3.12 9.97 -8.88
C GLY A 164 3.99 8.72 -8.79
N ALA A 165 4.92 8.72 -7.83
CA ALA A 165 5.66 7.53 -7.43
C ALA A 165 4.92 6.84 -6.27
N VAL A 166 4.37 5.66 -6.53
CA VAL A 166 3.48 4.96 -5.59
C VAL A 166 3.88 3.49 -5.44
N PRO A 167 3.60 2.84 -4.29
CA PRO A 167 3.81 1.41 -4.15
C PRO A 167 3.02 0.61 -5.19
N THR A 168 3.67 -0.35 -5.85
CA THR A 168 3.04 -1.13 -6.93
C THR A 168 1.70 -1.74 -6.53
N TYR A 169 1.60 -2.30 -5.32
CA TYR A 169 0.38 -2.94 -4.84
C TYR A 169 -0.84 -2.01 -4.77
N SER A 170 -0.65 -0.68 -4.71
CA SER A 170 -1.76 0.26 -4.57
C SER A 170 -2.43 0.61 -5.90
N VAL A 171 -1.74 0.38 -7.02
CA VAL A 171 -2.18 0.75 -8.37
C VAL A 171 -2.14 -0.40 -9.37
N VAL A 172 -1.77 -1.60 -8.92
CA VAL A 172 -1.58 -2.78 -9.79
C VAL A 172 -2.80 -3.07 -10.67
N GLU A 173 -4.01 -3.00 -10.11
CA GLU A 173 -5.25 -3.22 -10.86
C GLU A 173 -5.58 -2.05 -11.79
N ASP A 174 -5.25 -0.81 -11.42
CA ASP A 174 -5.45 0.34 -12.30
C ASP A 174 -4.53 0.29 -13.54
N ILE A 175 -3.33 -0.25 -13.37
CA ILE A 175 -2.39 -0.47 -14.47
C ILE A 175 -2.92 -1.57 -15.39
N LYS A 176 -3.38 -2.70 -14.84
CA LYS A 176 -4.00 -3.79 -15.62
C LYS A 176 -5.21 -3.32 -16.41
N GLU A 177 -6.05 -2.50 -15.81
CA GLU A 177 -7.26 -1.94 -16.42
C GLU A 177 -6.95 -0.78 -17.39
N GLY A 178 -5.67 -0.39 -17.55
CA GLY A 178 -5.26 0.71 -18.43
C GLY A 178 -5.66 2.10 -17.94
N LYS A 179 -6.11 2.23 -16.69
CA LYS A 179 -6.48 3.51 -16.05
C LYS A 179 -5.26 4.32 -15.64
N LEU A 180 -4.15 3.65 -15.37
CA LEU A 180 -2.84 4.25 -15.12
C LEU A 180 -1.80 3.60 -16.03
N VAL A 181 -0.83 4.39 -16.47
CA VAL A 181 0.29 3.93 -17.30
C VAL A 181 1.56 4.02 -16.46
N GLN A 182 2.33 2.93 -16.44
CA GLN A 182 3.68 2.95 -15.88
C GLN A 182 4.61 3.76 -16.77
N LEU A 183 5.32 4.70 -16.17
CA LEU A 183 6.35 5.50 -16.80
C LEU A 183 7.73 4.94 -16.45
N PHE A 184 8.64 4.97 -17.43
CA PHE A 184 10.07 4.68 -17.22
C PHE A 184 10.36 3.36 -16.49
N PRO A 185 9.80 2.21 -16.92
CA PRO A 185 10.03 0.92 -16.27
C PRO A 185 11.53 0.55 -16.14
N GLU A 186 12.38 1.06 -17.03
CA GLU A 186 13.82 0.89 -17.04
C GLU A 186 14.57 1.67 -15.94
N TYR A 187 13.90 2.57 -15.22
CA TYR A 187 14.43 3.34 -14.10
C TYR A 187 13.73 2.95 -12.79
N PRO A 188 14.08 1.80 -12.19
CA PRO A 188 13.42 1.31 -10.99
C PRO A 188 13.65 2.26 -9.81
N LEU A 189 12.56 2.56 -9.11
CA LEU A 189 12.60 3.34 -7.87
C LEU A 189 13.03 2.48 -6.69
N GLN A 190 13.63 3.10 -5.68
CA GLN A 190 13.98 2.40 -4.44
C GLN A 190 12.74 1.82 -3.78
N THR A 191 12.88 0.59 -3.29
CA THR A 191 11.85 -0.10 -2.51
C THR A 191 11.62 0.60 -1.17
N ILE A 192 10.36 0.71 -0.76
CA ILE A 192 10.00 1.16 0.59
C ILE A 192 9.94 -0.05 1.51
N ASN A 193 10.54 0.06 2.69
CA ASN A 193 10.45 -0.96 3.72
C ASN A 193 9.13 -0.82 4.49
N VAL A 194 8.48 -1.94 4.80
CA VAL A 194 7.31 -1.98 5.69
C VAL A 194 7.69 -2.64 7.00
N PHE A 195 7.55 -1.87 8.07
CA PHE A 195 7.90 -2.27 9.44
C PHE A 195 6.66 -2.44 10.29
N VAL A 196 6.72 -3.40 11.19
CA VAL A 196 5.85 -3.47 12.36
C VAL A 196 6.66 -3.02 13.58
N ILE A 197 6.15 -2.02 14.28
CA ILE A 197 6.79 -1.39 15.43
C ILE A 197 5.94 -1.63 16.68
N TYR A 198 6.57 -2.08 17.76
CA TYR A 198 5.93 -2.30 19.06
C TYR A 198 6.87 -1.94 20.22
N PRO A 199 6.36 -1.59 21.42
CA PRO A 199 7.22 -1.20 22.54
C PRO A 199 8.18 -2.32 22.94
N SER A 200 9.44 -1.99 23.19
CA SER A 200 10.39 -2.94 23.76
C SER A 200 10.05 -3.19 25.23
N ARG A 201 9.73 -4.43 25.57
CA ARG A 201 9.45 -4.88 26.94
C ARG A 201 10.18 -6.19 27.19
N ARG A 202 10.59 -6.43 28.44
CA ARG A 202 11.28 -7.66 28.87
C ARG A 202 10.49 -8.92 28.49
N PHE A 203 9.17 -8.81 28.47
CA PHE A 203 8.26 -9.82 27.92
C PHE A 203 7.34 -9.14 26.91
N VAL A 204 7.37 -9.61 25.67
CA VAL A 204 6.39 -9.22 24.64
C VAL A 204 5.20 -10.15 24.78
N ASP A 205 4.01 -9.59 24.92
CA ASP A 205 2.76 -10.34 25.08
C ASP A 205 2.54 -11.30 23.90
N ALA A 206 2.06 -12.51 24.18
CA ALA A 206 1.76 -13.51 23.15
C ALA A 206 0.83 -12.96 22.06
N LYS A 207 -0.15 -12.12 22.45
CA LYS A 207 -1.07 -11.44 21.52
C LYS A 207 -0.32 -10.64 20.44
N ILE A 208 0.73 -9.91 20.83
CA ILE A 208 1.50 -9.06 19.92
C ILE A 208 2.34 -9.94 18.99
N LYS A 209 2.99 -10.98 19.53
CA LYS A 209 3.81 -11.89 18.71
C LYS A 209 2.97 -12.58 17.63
N THR A 210 1.86 -13.19 18.01
CA THR A 210 0.96 -13.86 17.09
C THR A 210 0.40 -12.89 16.04
N PHE A 211 0.05 -11.67 16.45
CA PHE A 211 -0.41 -10.64 15.53
C PHE A 211 0.66 -10.20 14.52
N VAL A 212 1.89 -10.00 14.98
CA VAL A 212 3.03 -9.64 14.12
C VAL A 212 3.34 -10.76 13.14
N GLU A 213 3.31 -12.02 13.57
CA GLU A 213 3.48 -13.18 12.70
C GLU A 213 2.37 -13.26 11.64
N PHE A 214 1.11 -13.09 12.07
CA PHE A 214 -0.05 -13.04 11.18
C PHE A 214 0.10 -11.96 10.10
N LEU A 215 0.47 -10.73 10.49
CA LEU A 215 0.71 -9.64 9.54
C LEU A 215 1.85 -9.96 8.58
N THR A 216 2.93 -10.58 9.09
CA THR A 216 4.10 -10.95 8.27
C THR A 216 3.69 -11.91 7.15
N VAL A 217 2.86 -12.91 7.47
CA VAL A 217 2.38 -13.88 6.48
C VAL A 217 1.37 -13.26 5.52
N SER A 218 0.35 -12.57 6.06
CA SER A 218 -0.80 -12.10 5.28
C SER A 218 -0.46 -10.94 4.34
N LEU A 219 0.59 -10.17 4.62
CA LEU A 219 1.03 -9.08 3.76
C LEU A 219 2.11 -9.49 2.76
N LYS A 220 2.70 -10.68 2.91
CA LYS A 220 3.85 -11.11 2.11
C LYS A 220 3.57 -11.02 0.61
N GLU A 221 2.51 -11.65 0.13
CA GLU A 221 2.15 -11.69 -1.30
C GLU A 221 1.97 -10.29 -1.87
N LYS A 222 1.32 -9.39 -1.12
CA LYS A 222 1.08 -8.01 -1.55
C LYS A 222 2.36 -7.18 -1.62
N LEU A 223 3.27 -7.36 -0.65
CA LEU A 223 4.55 -6.65 -0.62
C LEU A 223 5.49 -7.16 -1.71
N ASP A 224 5.40 -8.44 -2.03
CA ASP A 224 6.15 -9.10 -3.10
C ASP A 224 5.58 -8.83 -4.51
N LEU A 225 4.48 -8.06 -4.65
CA LEU A 225 3.94 -7.68 -5.96
C LEU A 225 4.94 -6.84 -6.76
N ARG A 226 5.10 -7.21 -8.03
CA ARG A 226 5.98 -6.59 -9.02
C ARG A 226 5.23 -6.43 -10.33
N ILE A 227 5.44 -5.34 -11.07
CA ILE A 227 4.77 -5.14 -12.36
C ILE A 227 5.29 -6.14 -13.39
N GLU A 228 6.58 -6.48 -13.36
CA GLU A 228 7.19 -7.49 -14.24
C GLU A 228 6.52 -8.87 -14.10
N ASN A 229 6.01 -9.19 -12.90
CA ASN A 229 5.31 -10.44 -12.62
C ASN A 229 3.85 -10.45 -13.08
N LEU A 230 3.26 -9.30 -13.46
CA LEU A 230 1.88 -9.24 -13.96
C LEU A 230 1.75 -9.88 -15.35
N ALA A 231 2.73 -9.66 -16.23
CA ALA A 231 2.72 -10.22 -17.57
C ALA A 231 2.78 -11.77 -17.59
N ALA A 232 3.24 -12.39 -16.50
CA ALA A 232 3.33 -13.84 -16.37
C ALA A 232 2.03 -14.51 -15.89
N VAL A 233 1.11 -13.77 -15.25
CA VAL A 233 -0.14 -14.31 -14.71
C VAL A 233 -1.21 -14.43 -15.80
N ASP A 234 -1.20 -13.55 -16.80
CA ASP A 234 -2.16 -13.57 -17.91
C ASP A 234 -1.93 -14.73 -18.91
N ALA A 235 -0.76 -15.39 -18.87
CA ALA A 235 -0.47 -16.53 -19.74
C ALA A 235 -1.05 -17.87 -19.25
N SER A 236 -1.47 -17.96 -17.98
CA SER A 236 -1.96 -19.21 -17.39
C SER A 236 -3.49 -19.37 -17.38
N ASP A 237 -4.27 -18.33 -17.69
CA ASP A 237 -5.74 -18.33 -17.46
C ASP A 237 -6.59 -18.40 -18.75
N HIS A 238 -5.98 -18.74 -19.89
CA HIS A 238 -6.68 -18.85 -21.19
C HIS A 238 -6.55 -20.21 -21.90
N SER A 239 -6.34 -21.30 -21.16
CA SER A 239 -6.31 -22.64 -21.76
C SER A 239 -7.13 -23.67 -20.99
N SER A 240 -8.44 -23.42 -20.81
CA SER A 240 -9.41 -24.52 -20.60
C SER A 240 -10.85 -24.07 -20.82
N GLU A 241 -11.27 -23.94 -22.08
CA GLU A 241 -12.66 -24.20 -22.49
C GLU A 241 -12.72 -24.40 -24.01
N GLN A 242 -12.59 -25.66 -24.44
CA GLN A 242 -12.95 -26.09 -25.79
C GLN A 242 -14.47 -26.36 -25.83
N PRO A 243 -15.24 -25.81 -26.78
CA PRO A 243 -16.61 -26.24 -27.00
C PRO A 243 -16.63 -27.60 -27.71
N GLN A 244 -17.17 -28.63 -27.06
CA GLN A 244 -17.58 -29.86 -27.75
C GLN A 244 -18.80 -29.54 -28.61
N ALA A 245 -18.64 -29.60 -29.93
CA ALA A 245 -19.74 -29.61 -30.87
C ALA A 245 -20.45 -30.98 -30.80
N GLU A 246 -21.71 -30.98 -30.39
CA GLU A 246 -22.62 -32.12 -30.54
C GLU A 246 -22.91 -32.38 -32.02
N LEU A 247 -22.59 -33.60 -32.43
CA LEU A 247 -22.95 -34.20 -33.69
C LEU A 247 -24.38 -34.76 -33.55
N GLN A 248 -25.35 -34.16 -34.24
CA GLN A 248 -26.63 -34.80 -34.56
C GLN A 248 -26.87 -34.76 -36.07
N ALA A 249 -26.70 -35.92 -36.71
CA ALA A 249 -27.38 -36.35 -37.92
C ALA A 249 -27.43 -37.89 -37.91
#